data_AF-A0A439Z1B7-F1
#
_entry.id   AF-A0A439Z1B7-F1
#
_cell.length_a   1.000
_cell.length_b   1.000
_cell.length_c   1.000
_cell.angle_alpha   90.00
_cell.angle_beta   90.00
_cell.angle_gamma   90.00
#
_symmetry.space_group_name_H-M   'P 1'
#
loop_
_entity.id
_entity.type
_entity.pdbx_description
1 polymer ?
#
loop_
_entity_poly.entity_id
_entity_poly.type
_entity_poly.pdbx_seq_one_letter_code
_entity_poly.pdbx_strand_id
1 'polypeptide(L)'
;DLVYNGDWDNAIRNLHSTNNFPEFTGRICPAPCEEACTLNLEDIPVAIKTVEQAIADKAYETGHIRPYPPEKKTGKRVAVIGSG
;
A
#
# COMPACT_ATOMS: atom_id res chain seq x y z
N ASP A 1 4.80 2.99 12.50
CA ASP A 1 6.09 3.68 12.79
C ASP A 1 6.50 4.71 11.75
N LEU A 2 6.73 4.35 10.49
CA LEU A 2 7.23 5.28 9.47
C LEU A 2 6.38 6.55 9.34
N VAL A 3 5.04 6.41 9.24
CA VAL A 3 4.09 7.53 9.24
C VAL A 3 4.19 8.39 10.49
N TYR A 4 4.29 7.77 11.67
CA TYR A 4 4.42 8.47 12.95
C TYR A 4 5.71 9.31 13.02
N ASN A 5 6.80 8.80 12.46
CA ASN A 5 8.09 9.50 12.37
C ASN A 5 8.15 10.50 11.21
N GLY A 6 7.08 10.67 10.43
CA GLY A 6 7.04 11.54 9.26
C GLY A 6 7.81 11.02 8.03
N ASP A 7 8.26 9.76 8.04
CA ASP A 7 8.97 9.13 6.92
C ASP A 7 7.98 8.51 5.91
N TRP A 8 7.31 9.40 5.17
CA TRP A 8 6.26 9.02 4.23
C TRP A 8 6.79 8.29 2.99
N ASP A 9 8.00 8.61 2.54
CA ASP A 9 8.65 8.00 1.38
C ASP A 9 8.94 6.52 1.63
N ASN A 10 9.49 6.17 2.80
CA ASN A 10 9.67 4.77 3.15
C ASN A 10 8.35 4.09 3.48
N ALA A 11 7.35 4.81 4.02
CA ALA A 11 6.04 4.24 4.27
C ALA A 11 5.39 3.73 2.97
N ILE A 12 5.38 4.53 1.90
CA ILE A 12 4.82 4.09 0.62
C ILE A 12 5.66 2.98 -0.02
N ARG A 13 7.00 3.04 0.07
CA ARG A 13 7.87 1.96 -0.43
C ARG A 13 7.62 0.65 0.29
N ASN A 14 7.41 0.69 1.60
CA ASN A 14 7.09 -0.48 2.40
C ASN A 14 5.71 -1.04 2.03
N LEU A 15 4.70 -0.17 1.90
CA LEU A 15 3.35 -0.59 1.52
C LEU A 15 3.33 -1.24 0.12
N HIS A 16 4.07 -0.69 -0.84
CA HIS A 16 4.18 -1.28 -2.18
C HIS A 16 5.00 -2.58 -2.24
N SER A 17 5.75 -2.93 -1.19
CA SER A 17 6.53 -4.18 -1.18
C SER A 17 5.65 -5.43 -1.13
N THR A 18 4.42 -5.30 -0.64
CA THR A 18 3.45 -6.40 -0.50
C THR A 18 2.15 -6.15 -1.24
N ASN A 19 1.91 -4.92 -1.70
CA ASN A 19 0.66 -4.52 -2.33
C ASN A 19 0.90 -3.63 -3.56
N ASN A 20 0.50 -4.11 -4.74
CA ASN A 20 0.65 -3.34 -5.98
C ASN A 20 -0.32 -2.16 -6.09
N PHE A 21 -1.43 -2.19 -5.34
CA PHE A 21 -2.59 -1.29 -5.51
C PHE A 21 -3.10 -0.73 -4.16
N PRO A 22 -2.23 -0.09 -3.35
CA PRO A 22 -2.59 0.46 -2.04
C PRO A 22 -3.68 1.53 -2.10
N GLU A 23 -3.76 2.28 -3.19
CA GLU A 23 -4.79 3.30 -3.41
C GLU A 23 -6.19 2.70 -3.56
N PHE A 24 -6.30 1.49 -4.12
CA PHE A 24 -7.59 0.83 -4.28
C PHE A 24 -7.93 0.03 -3.03
N THR A 25 -6.98 -0.78 -2.56
CA THR A 25 -7.16 -1.64 -1.38
C THR A 25 -7.47 -0.83 -0.11
N GLY A 26 -6.83 0.33 0.10
CA GLY A 26 -7.16 1.23 1.21
C GLY A 26 -8.63 1.73 1.21
N ARG A 27 -9.32 1.67 0.07
CA ARG A 27 -10.73 2.09 -0.06
C ARG A 27 -11.70 0.91 0.04
N ILE A 28 -11.36 -0.23 -0.55
CA ILE A 28 -12.29 -1.36 -0.70
C ILE A 28 -12.08 -2.50 0.31
N CYS A 29 -10.93 -2.53 1.00
CA CYS A 29 -10.60 -3.64 1.88
C CYS A 29 -11.64 -3.76 3.01
N PRO A 30 -12.12 -4.97 3.33
CA PRO A 30 -12.99 -5.21 4.47
C PRO A 30 -12.25 -5.10 5.82
N ALA A 31 -10.94 -4.79 5.81
CA ALA A 31 -10.09 -4.57 6.98
C ALA A 31 -9.98 -5.74 7.98
N PRO A 32 -9.68 -6.98 7.53
CA PRO A 32 -9.50 -8.12 8.44
C PRO A 32 -8.29 -7.92 9.38
N CYS A 33 -7.33 -7.08 9.00
CA CYS A 33 -6.21 -6.68 9.84
C CYS A 33 -6.64 -5.86 11.06
N GLU A 34 -7.72 -5.08 10.96
CA GLU A 34 -8.27 -4.30 12.07
C GLU A 34 -9.03 -5.21 13.03
N GLU A 35 -9.77 -6.20 12.51
CA GLU A 35 -10.45 -7.22 13.33
C GLU A 35 -9.46 -8.03 14.17
N ALA A 36 -8.29 -8.36 13.59
CA ALA A 36 -7.22 -9.11 14.26
C ALA A 36 -6.29 -8.24 15.12
N CYS A 37 -6.52 -6.92 15.22
CA CYS A 37 -5.68 -6.03 16.01
C CYS A 37 -5.78 -6.39 17.50
N THR A 38 -4.65 -6.54 18.21
CA THR A 38 -4.66 -6.87 19.64
C THR A 38 -5.37 -5.82 20.49
N LEU A 39 -5.36 -4.55 20.06
CA LEU A 39 -6.09 -3.47 20.73
C LEU A 39 -7.61 -3.68 20.66
N ASN A 40 -8.12 -4.38 19.64
CA ASN A 40 -9.54 -4.70 19.48
C ASN A 40 -10.11 -5.56 20.63
N LEU A 41 -9.25 -6.15 21.47
CA LEU A 41 -9.68 -6.92 22.64
C LEU A 41 -10.12 -6.03 23.81
N GLU A 42 -9.59 -4.81 23.89
CA GLU A 42 -9.77 -3.92 25.05
C GLU A 42 -10.30 -2.53 24.65
N ASP A 43 -10.11 -2.09 23.40
CA ASP A 43 -10.50 -0.77 22.89
C ASP A 43 -10.74 -0.82 21.36
N ILE A 44 -10.85 0.34 20.73
CA ILE A 44 -11.02 0.50 19.28
C ILE A 44 -9.72 0.11 18.56
N PRO A 45 -9.77 -0.74 17.52
CA PRO A 45 -8.59 -1.13 16.77
C PRO A 45 -7.95 0.05 16.05
N VAL A 46 -6.66 -0.08 15.75
CA VAL A 46 -5.98 0.88 14.87
C VAL A 46 -6.68 0.88 13.50
N ALA A 47 -6.99 2.06 12.98
CA ALA A 47 -7.57 2.24 11.66
C ALA A 47 -6.55 2.00 10.53
N ILE A 48 -5.98 0.80 10.47
CA ILE A 48 -4.90 0.39 9.55
C ILE A 48 -5.27 0.70 8.10
N LYS A 49 -6.49 0.36 7.67
CA LYS A 49 -6.96 0.63 6.30
C LYS A 49 -6.92 2.12 5.97
N THR A 50 -7.33 2.96 6.93
CA THR A 50 -7.33 4.42 6.76
C THR A 50 -5.91 4.97 6.70
N VAL A 51 -4.99 4.41 7.49
CA VAL A 51 -3.57 4.76 7.44
C VAL A 51 -2.96 4.37 6.09
N GLU A 52 -3.23 3.17 5.58
CA GLU A 52 -2.78 2.72 4.25
C GLU A 52 -3.30 3.62 3.14
N GLN A 53 -4.59 3.99 3.20
CA GLN A 53 -5.18 4.95 2.26
C GLN A 53 -4.46 6.31 2.33
N ALA A 54 -4.21 6.84 3.52
CA ALA A 54 -3.53 8.12 3.69
C ALA A 54 -2.09 8.10 3.15
N ILE A 55 -1.36 6.99 3.32
CA ILE A 55 -0.03 6.80 2.73
C ILE A 55 -0.12 6.85 1.20
N ALA A 56 -1.06 6.11 0.60
CA ALA A 56 -1.24 6.06 -0.85
C ALA A 56 -1.63 7.43 -1.42
N ASP A 57 -2.61 8.09 -0.81
CA ASP A 57 -3.11 9.40 -1.25
C ASP A 57 -1.98 10.45 -1.21
N LYS A 58 -1.21 10.50 -0.11
CA LYS A 58 -0.07 11.39 -0.01
C LYS A 58 1.01 11.09 -1.04
N ALA A 59 1.29 9.82 -1.31
CA ALA A 59 2.28 9.43 -2.32
C ALA A 59 1.86 9.83 -3.74
N TYR A 60 0.56 9.82 -4.04
CA TYR A 60 0.03 10.37 -5.29
C TYR A 60 0.23 11.89 -5.35
N GLU A 61 -0.11 12.62 -4.28
CA GLU A 61 0.05 14.08 -4.21
C GLU A 61 1.51 14.54 -4.34
N THR A 62 2.46 13.80 -3.75
CA THR A 62 3.88 14.13 -3.80
C THR A 62 4.63 13.52 -4.99
N GLY A 63 3.93 12.78 -5.86
CA GLY A 63 4.49 12.22 -7.10
C GLY A 63 5.42 11.01 -6.89
N HIS A 64 5.30 10.28 -5.78
CA HIS A 64 6.05 9.03 -5.56
C HIS A 64 5.47 7.84 -6.32
N ILE A 65 4.22 7.94 -6.79
CA ILE A 65 3.62 6.92 -7.65
C ILE A 65 4.11 7.11 -9.08
N ARG A 66 5.10 6.30 -9.47
CA ARG A 66 5.72 6.35 -10.79
C ARG A 66 6.09 4.94 -11.27
N PRO A 67 6.14 4.71 -12.59
CA PRO A 67 6.58 3.43 -13.13
C PRO A 67 8.05 3.13 -12.80
N TYR A 68 8.35 1.86 -12.55
CA TYR A 68 9.72 1.35 -12.35
C TYR A 68 10.11 0.44 -13.52
N PRO A 69 10.44 1.00 -14.69
CA PRO A 69 10.86 0.21 -15.84
C PRO A 69 12.19 -0.51 -15.55
N PRO A 70 12.38 -1.74 -16.04
CA PRO A 70 13.63 -2.47 -15.84
C PRO A 70 14.76 -1.84 -16.66
N GLU A 71 15.96 -1.77 -16.08
CA GLU A 71 17.17 -1.28 -16.78
C GLU A 71 17.54 -2.14 -17.99
N LYS A 72 17.31 -3.46 -17.89
CA LYS A 72 17.63 -4.44 -18.95
C LYS A 72 16.44 -5.36 -19.19
N LYS A 73 16.12 -5.60 -20.46
CA LYS A 73 15.08 -6.56 -20.86
C LYS A 73 15.63 -7.98 -20.75
N THR A 74 14.78 -8.92 -20.34
CA THR A 74 15.16 -10.34 -20.20
C THR A 74 15.16 -11.11 -21.53
N GLY A 75 14.62 -10.52 -22.61
CA GLY A 75 14.45 -11.18 -23.91
C GLY A 75 13.32 -12.21 -23.98
N LYS A 76 12.67 -12.51 -22.84
CA LYS A 76 11.53 -13.44 -22.77
C LYS A 76 10.23 -12.73 -23.16
N ARG A 77 9.26 -13.48 -23.69
CA ARG A 77 7.90 -13.01 -24.00
C ARG A 77 6.91 -13.65 -23.04
N VAL A 78 6.02 -12.85 -22.47
CA VAL A 78 4.94 -13.25 -21.55
C VAL A 78 3.64 -12.64 -22.07
N ALA A 79 2.54 -13.36 -21.93
CA ALA A 79 1.20 -12.87 -22.21
C ALA A 79 0.36 -12.93 -20.93
N VAL A 80 -0.50 -11.94 -20.73
CA VAL A 80 -1.48 -11.87 -19.66
C VAL A 80 -2.85 -11.75 -20.31
N ILE A 81 -3.80 -12.60 -19.92
CA ILE A 81 -5.19 -12.57 -20.40
C ILE A 81 -6.06 -12.14 -19.22
N GLY A 82 -6.68 -10.96 -19.33
CA GLY A 82 -7.41 -10.31 -18.24
C GLY A 82 -6.60 -9.20 -17.56
N SER A 83 -7.28 -8.17 -17.07
CA SER A 83 -6.68 -6.97 -16.47
C SER A 83 -7.24 -6.66 -15.07
N GLY A 84 -7.76 -7.71 -14.41
CA GLY A 84 -8.34 -7.62 -13.07
C GLY A 84 -7.31 -7.77 -11.97
#